data_AF-A0A821YWL1-F1
#
_entry.id   AF-A0A821YWL1-F1
#
_cell.length_a   1.000
_cell.length_b   1.000
_cell.length_c   1.000
_cell.angle_alpha   90.00
_cell.angle_beta   90.00
_cell.angle_gamma   90.00
#
_symmetry.space_group_name_H-M   'P 1'
#
loop_
_entity.id
_entity.type
_entity.pdbx_description
1 polymer ?
#
loop_
_entity_poly.entity_id
_entity_poly.type
_entity_poly.pdbx_seq_one_letter_code
_entity_poly.pdbx_strand_id
1 'polypeptide(L)'
;MENLYFQLNDLPDEILMIILKNMTNVEVLFSLMDVNKRLNKIVHDETFTNYLTFLVCSSDSSVHRYCDSLIDRFCLQILPSIHYKIQRLNLEASSMKRILFATDYPNLRGLGLYNVDDETVKYVFNGSENNMII
;
A
#
# COMPACT_ATOMS: atom_id res chain seq x y z
N MET A 1 -26.37 23.65 -23.79
CA MET A 1 -25.91 22.71 -22.75
C MET A 1 -24.40 22.81 -22.70
N GLU A 2 -23.87 23.49 -21.68
CA GLU A 2 -22.43 23.49 -21.43
C GLU A 2 -22.01 22.09 -21.01
N ASN A 3 -21.11 21.50 -21.78
CA ASN A 3 -20.45 20.25 -21.43
C ASN A 3 -19.51 20.54 -20.27
N LEU A 4 -20.00 20.41 -19.04
CA LEU A 4 -19.19 20.44 -17.81
C LEU A 4 -18.40 19.13 -17.70
N TYR A 5 -17.46 18.92 -18.62
CA TYR A 5 -16.38 17.95 -18.43
C TYR A 5 -15.33 18.62 -17.55
N PHE A 6 -15.43 18.41 -16.24
CA PHE A 6 -14.31 18.72 -15.34
C PHE A 6 -13.18 17.74 -15.63
N GLN A 7 -12.02 18.25 -16.08
CA GLN A 7 -10.84 17.41 -16.18
C GLN A 7 -10.27 17.23 -14.77
N LEU A 8 -9.77 16.03 -14.48
CA LEU A 8 -9.14 15.73 -13.19
C LEU A 8 -8.00 16.72 -12.87
N ASN A 9 -7.32 17.20 -13.92
CA ASN A 9 -6.24 18.19 -13.82
C ASN A 9 -6.70 19.60 -13.41
N ASP A 10 -7.99 19.91 -13.49
CA ASP A 10 -8.53 21.24 -13.11
C ASP A 10 -8.93 21.28 -11.63
N LEU A 11 -9.03 20.12 -10.97
CA LEU A 11 -9.36 20.04 -9.56
C LEU A 11 -8.19 20.54 -8.70
N PRO A 12 -8.41 21.19 -7.54
CA PRO A 12 -7.37 21.50 -6.57
C PRO A 12 -6.69 20.25 -5.98
N ASP A 13 -5.46 20.38 -5.50
CA ASP A 13 -4.67 19.26 -4.92
C ASP A 13 -5.40 18.60 -3.75
N GLU A 14 -6.09 19.39 -2.94
CA GLU A 14 -6.85 18.92 -1.77
C GLU A 14 -8.02 18.02 -2.18
N ILE A 15 -8.72 18.38 -3.26
CA ILE A 15 -9.84 17.58 -3.79
C ILE A 15 -9.31 16.30 -4.41
N LEU A 16 -8.21 16.37 -5.15
CA LEU A 16 -7.54 15.18 -5.70
C LEU A 16 -7.11 14.24 -4.57
N MET A 17 -6.51 14.76 -3.51
CA MET A 17 -6.09 13.97 -2.36
C MET A 17 -7.29 13.25 -1.71
N ILE A 18 -8.43 13.93 -1.56
CA ILE A 18 -9.65 13.32 -1.02
C ILE A 18 -10.15 12.18 -1.93
N ILE A 19 -10.18 12.40 -3.25
CA ILE A 19 -10.63 11.38 -4.21
C ILE A 19 -9.71 10.17 -4.17
N LEU A 20 -8.40 10.38 -4.25
CA LEU A 20 -7.41 9.30 -4.30
C LEU A 20 -7.37 8.49 -3.01
N LYS A 21 -7.57 9.12 -1.84
CA LYS A 21 -7.62 8.41 -0.56
C LYS A 21 -8.81 7.46 -0.40
N ASN A 22 -9.86 7.65 -1.19
CA ASN A 22 -11.01 6.73 -1.22
C ASN A 22 -10.77 5.53 -2.15
N MET A 23 -9.63 5.48 -2.84
CA MET A 23 -9.22 4.37 -3.70
C MET A 23 -8.17 3.51 -3.00
N THR A 24 -7.93 2.31 -3.51
CA THR A 24 -6.86 1.44 -3.00
C THR A 24 -5.50 2.06 -3.29
N ASN A 25 -4.82 2.53 -2.25
CA ASN A 25 -3.56 3.29 -2.35
C ASN A 25 -2.47 2.58 -3.16
N VAL A 26 -2.34 1.26 -3.06
CA VAL A 26 -1.38 0.48 -3.86
C VAL A 26 -1.67 0.58 -5.36
N GLU A 27 -2.93 0.49 -5.78
CA GLU A 27 -3.35 0.64 -7.19
C GLU A 27 -3.14 2.07 -7.69
N VAL A 28 -3.43 3.06 -6.85
CA VAL A 28 -3.19 4.47 -7.18
C VAL A 28 -1.70 4.74 -7.38
N LEU A 29 -0.84 4.25 -6.47
CA LEU A 29 0.61 4.38 -6.60
C LEU A 29 1.09 3.76 -7.90
N PHE A 30 0.63 2.55 -8.22
CA PHE A 30 0.98 1.91 -9.48
C PHE A 30 0.53 2.69 -10.72
N SER A 31 -0.66 3.27 -10.66
CA SER A 31 -1.27 3.90 -11.83
C SER A 31 -0.78 5.33 -12.05
N LEU A 32 -0.43 6.05 -10.98
CA LEU A 32 -0.18 7.49 -11.03
C LEU A 32 1.27 7.89 -10.73
N MET A 33 2.08 7.00 -10.15
CA MET A 33 3.49 7.28 -9.96
C MET A 33 4.16 7.54 -11.30
N ASP A 34 4.95 8.60 -11.37
CA ASP A 34 5.68 9.07 -12.57
C ASP A 34 4.81 9.44 -13.79
N VAL A 35 3.48 9.49 -13.66
CA VAL A 35 2.60 9.93 -14.77
C VAL A 35 2.81 11.41 -15.09
N ASN A 36 2.81 12.27 -14.05
CA ASN A 36 3.19 13.68 -14.20
C ASN A 36 3.66 14.25 -12.86
N LYS A 37 4.38 15.38 -12.91
CA LYS A 37 4.99 16.00 -11.72
C LYS A 37 3.99 16.30 -10.59
N ARG A 38 2.78 16.74 -10.95
CA ARG A 38 1.76 17.14 -9.97
C ARG A 38 1.20 15.92 -9.25
N LEU A 39 0.76 14.91 -9.99
CA LEU A 39 0.30 13.65 -9.40
C LEU A 39 1.41 12.95 -8.62
N ASN A 40 2.65 13.01 -9.11
CA ASN A 40 3.78 12.42 -8.40
C ASN A 40 3.98 13.05 -7.02
N LYS A 41 3.82 14.38 -6.91
CA LYS A 41 3.84 15.08 -5.63
C LYS A 41 2.74 14.59 -4.69
N ILE A 42 1.52 14.42 -5.21
CA ILE A 42 0.36 13.98 -4.43
C ILE A 42 0.56 12.54 -3.92
N VAL A 43 0.94 11.60 -4.79
CA VAL A 43 1.08 10.19 -4.39
C VAL A 43 2.32 9.93 -3.53
N HIS A 44 3.30 10.84 -3.51
CA HIS A 44 4.42 10.81 -2.57
C HIS A 44 4.16 11.58 -1.28
N ASP A 45 3.01 12.24 -1.12
CA ASP A 45 2.67 12.94 0.11
C ASP A 45 2.51 11.95 1.27
N GLU A 46 3.02 12.30 2.45
CA GLU A 46 2.96 11.42 3.62
C GLU A 46 1.52 11.08 4.01
N THR A 47 0.58 12.01 3.80
CA THR A 47 -0.84 11.78 4.10
C THR A 47 -1.45 10.71 3.19
N PHE A 48 -0.81 10.39 2.06
CA PHE A 48 -1.20 9.31 1.16
C PHE A 48 -0.43 8.01 1.44
N THR A 49 0.88 8.10 1.68
CA THR A 49 1.77 6.93 1.79
C THR A 49 1.93 6.37 3.20
N ASN A 50 1.48 7.06 4.24
CA ASN A 50 1.70 6.63 5.63
C ASN A 50 0.96 5.33 6.00
N TYR A 51 -0.10 4.99 5.27
CA TYR A 51 -0.89 3.79 5.44
C TYR A 51 -1.03 3.12 4.09
N LEU A 52 -0.51 1.90 3.93
CA LEU A 52 -0.68 1.09 2.71
C LEU A 52 -1.48 -0.17 3.01
N THR A 53 -2.36 -0.53 2.08
CA THR A 53 -3.12 -1.79 2.16
C THR A 53 -2.88 -2.62 0.90
N PHE A 54 -2.34 -3.82 1.09
CA PHE A 54 -2.14 -4.85 0.06
C PHE A 54 -3.29 -5.86 0.05
N LEU A 55 -4.49 -5.37 0.35
CA LEU A 55 -5.72 -6.14 0.44
C LEU A 55 -6.66 -5.63 -0.65
N VAL A 56 -7.18 -6.55 -1.45
CA VAL A 56 -8.23 -6.28 -2.42
C VAL A 56 -9.55 -6.64 -1.75
N CYS A 57 -10.39 -5.64 -1.49
CA CYS A 57 -11.76 -5.87 -1.05
C CYS A 57 -12.67 -6.01 -2.27
N SER A 58 -13.28 -7.16 -2.45
CA SER A 58 -14.32 -7.36 -3.47
C SER A 58 -15.68 -6.88 -2.96
N SER A 59 -16.64 -6.76 -3.89
CA SER A 59 -18.01 -6.30 -3.59
C SER A 59 -18.77 -7.20 -2.61
N ASP A 60 -18.36 -8.46 -2.48
CA ASP A 60 -18.90 -9.41 -1.49
C ASP A 60 -18.19 -9.33 -0.12
N SER A 61 -17.37 -8.30 0.09
CA SER A 61 -16.56 -8.09 1.30
C SER A 61 -15.52 -9.18 1.57
N SER A 62 -15.24 -10.05 0.61
CA SER A 62 -14.10 -10.96 0.73
C SER A 62 -12.79 -10.20 0.50
N VAL A 63 -11.75 -10.64 1.21
CA VAL A 63 -10.42 -10.04 1.16
C VAL A 63 -9.52 -10.97 0.38
N HIS A 64 -9.05 -10.49 -0.77
CA HIS A 64 -8.13 -11.20 -1.63
C HIS A 64 -6.74 -10.55 -1.60
N ARG A 65 -5.69 -11.36 -1.72
CA ARG A 65 -4.35 -10.85 -2.03
C ARG A 65 -4.26 -10.34 -3.47
N TYR A 66 -3.39 -9.36 -3.65
CA TYR A 66 -2.80 -9.09 -4.95
C TYR A 66 -2.04 -10.32 -5.47
N CYS A 67 -1.99 -10.47 -6.79
CA CYS A 67 -1.14 -11.49 -7.38
C CYS A 67 0.34 -11.20 -7.09
N ASP A 68 1.09 -12.27 -6.92
CA ASP A 68 2.53 -12.27 -6.63
C ASP A 68 3.34 -11.32 -7.51
N SER A 69 3.06 -11.29 -8.82
CA SER A 69 3.78 -10.43 -9.77
C SER A 69 3.54 -8.94 -9.54
N LEU A 70 2.35 -8.53 -9.09
CA LEU A 70 2.08 -7.14 -8.71
C LEU A 70 2.83 -6.78 -7.44
N ILE A 71 2.86 -7.67 -6.45
CA ILE A 71 3.59 -7.44 -5.20
C ILE A 71 5.09 -7.28 -5.48
N ASP A 72 5.66 -8.20 -6.26
CA ASP A 72 7.09 -8.18 -6.59
C ASP A 72 7.44 -6.89 -7.34
N ARG A 73 6.61 -6.47 -8.30
CA ARG A 73 6.79 -5.20 -9.01
C ARG A 73 6.70 -4.00 -8.08
N PHE A 74 5.78 -4.01 -7.12
CA PHE A 74 5.61 -2.91 -6.15
C PHE A 74 6.87 -2.77 -5.30
N CYS A 75 7.35 -3.90 -4.77
CA CYS A 75 8.53 -3.98 -3.93
C CYS A 75 9.79 -3.48 -4.66
N LEU A 76 9.89 -3.72 -5.97
CA LEU A 76 11.03 -3.30 -6.77
C LEU A 76 10.95 -1.85 -7.25
N GLN A 77 9.76 -1.35 -7.59
CA GLN A 77 9.62 -0.07 -8.31
C GLN A 77 9.16 1.08 -7.41
N ILE A 78 8.24 0.82 -6.48
CA ILE A 78 7.54 1.88 -5.73
C ILE A 78 8.07 1.92 -4.30
N LEU A 79 8.14 0.76 -3.67
CA LEU A 79 8.51 0.65 -2.26
C LEU A 79 9.83 1.37 -1.91
N PRO A 80 10.91 1.31 -2.73
CA PRO A 80 12.16 1.99 -2.41
C PRO A 80 12.05 3.52 -2.32
N SER A 81 11.06 4.16 -2.94
CA SER A 81 10.90 5.62 -2.90
C SER A 81 10.01 6.10 -1.75
N ILE A 82 9.23 5.20 -1.12
CA ILE A 82 8.23 5.56 -0.11
C ILE A 82 8.38 4.83 1.23
N HIS A 83 9.23 3.81 1.33
CA HIS A 83 9.30 2.94 2.52
C HIS A 83 9.47 3.68 3.85
N TYR A 84 10.27 4.74 3.88
CA TYR A 84 10.51 5.57 5.06
C TYR A 84 9.28 6.38 5.49
N LYS A 85 8.27 6.56 4.64
CA LYS A 85 7.02 7.27 4.99
C LYS A 85 5.95 6.35 5.55
N ILE A 86 6.10 5.04 5.36
CA ILE A 86 5.10 4.06 5.74
C ILE A 86 5.11 3.89 7.26
N GLN A 87 3.97 4.17 7.88
CA GLN A 87 3.75 3.99 9.31
C GLN A 87 2.88 2.79 9.62
N ARG A 88 2.05 2.36 8.66
CA ARG A 88 1.15 1.23 8.81
C ARG A 88 1.03 0.43 7.53
N LEU A 89 1.07 -0.88 7.67
CA LEU A 89 0.90 -1.84 6.58
C LEU A 89 -0.23 -2.82 6.90
N ASN A 90 -1.15 -2.97 5.97
CA ASN A 90 -2.15 -4.04 5.99
C ASN A 90 -1.86 -5.00 4.85
N LEU A 91 -1.74 -6.30 5.16
CA LEU A 91 -1.37 -7.32 4.18
C LEU A 91 -1.91 -8.70 4.55
N GLU A 92 -2.00 -9.54 3.53
CA GLU A 92 -2.27 -10.96 3.74
C GLU A 92 -1.04 -11.66 4.31
N ALA A 93 -1.25 -12.60 5.24
CA ALA A 93 -0.23 -13.46 5.83
C ALA A 93 0.74 -14.07 4.80
N SER A 94 0.20 -14.59 3.70
CA SER A 94 0.98 -15.24 2.64
C SER A 94 1.97 -14.29 1.94
N SER A 95 1.68 -12.99 1.92
CA SER A 95 2.49 -11.95 1.29
C SER A 95 3.49 -11.29 2.24
N MET A 96 3.40 -11.58 3.55
CA MET A 96 4.21 -10.96 4.61
C MET A 96 5.70 -11.04 4.33
N LYS A 97 6.21 -12.23 3.99
CA LYS A 97 7.63 -12.42 3.73
C LYS A 97 8.14 -11.58 2.56
N ARG A 98 7.32 -11.40 1.52
CA ARG A 98 7.73 -10.63 0.35
C ARG A 98 7.79 -9.14 0.63
N ILE A 99 6.78 -8.61 1.32
CA ILE A 99 6.65 -7.17 1.57
C ILE A 99 7.58 -6.74 2.70
N LEU A 100 7.50 -7.40 3.87
CA LEU A 100 8.25 -6.96 5.05
C LEU A 100 9.76 -7.14 4.91
N PHE A 101 10.23 -8.09 4.11
CA PHE A 101 11.66 -8.32 3.88
C PHE A 101 12.19 -7.65 2.61
N ALA A 102 11.35 -6.95 1.85
CA ALA A 102 11.82 -6.23 0.66
C ALA A 102 12.67 -5.01 0.99
N THR A 103 12.47 -4.39 2.16
CA THR A 103 13.18 -3.18 2.59
C THR A 103 13.03 -2.97 4.10
N ASP A 104 13.78 -2.01 4.64
CA ASP A 104 13.62 -1.54 6.02
C ASP A 104 12.48 -0.53 6.13
N TYR A 105 11.65 -0.65 7.16
CA TYR A 105 10.55 0.28 7.41
C TYR A 105 10.78 1.09 8.70
N PRO A 106 11.61 2.14 8.68
CA PRO A 106 12.08 2.81 9.90
C PRO A 106 10.96 3.50 10.71
N ASN A 107 9.81 3.77 10.09
CA ASN A 107 8.67 4.45 10.72
C ASN A 107 7.46 3.52 10.93
N LEU A 108 7.59 2.21 10.68
CA LEU A 108 6.50 1.26 10.84
C LEU A 108 6.10 1.16 12.31
N ARG A 109 4.83 1.42 12.60
CA ARG A 109 4.24 1.38 13.95
C ARG A 109 2.99 0.50 14.02
N GLY A 110 2.51 0.00 12.87
CA GLY A 110 1.35 -0.87 12.82
C GLY A 110 1.41 -1.85 11.67
N LEU A 111 1.10 -3.10 11.98
CA LEU A 111 1.03 -4.20 11.03
C LEU A 111 -0.31 -4.90 11.21
N GLY A 112 -1.15 -4.87 10.19
CA GLY A 112 -2.37 -5.64 10.10
C GLY A 112 -2.14 -6.87 9.22
N LEU A 113 -2.29 -8.06 9.80
CA LEU A 113 -2.21 -9.34 9.08
C LEU A 113 -3.60 -9.94 8.92
N TYR A 114 -3.91 -10.36 7.70
CA TYR A 114 -5.19 -10.93 7.31
C TYR A 114 -5.03 -12.34 6.77
N ASN A 115 -6.09 -13.15 6.82
CA ASN A 115 -6.10 -14.55 6.42
C ASN A 115 -4.95 -15.35 7.06
N VAL A 116 -4.74 -15.14 8.36
CA VAL A 116 -3.67 -15.80 9.13
C VAL A 116 -4.11 -17.24 9.44
N ASP A 117 -3.39 -18.21 8.90
CA ASP A 117 -3.54 -19.62 9.25
C ASP A 117 -2.68 -20.00 10.47
N ASP A 118 -2.97 -21.16 11.05
CA ASP A 118 -2.28 -21.66 12.25
C ASP A 118 -0.76 -21.80 12.04
N GLU A 119 -0.32 -22.09 10.82
CA GLU A 119 1.11 -22.18 10.48
C GLU A 119 1.77 -20.80 10.50
N THR A 120 1.11 -19.77 9.96
CA THR A 120 1.59 -18.39 9.99
C THR A 120 1.61 -17.87 11.43
N VAL A 121 0.59 -18.17 12.25
CA VAL A 121 0.59 -17.82 13.68
C VAL A 121 1.82 -18.43 14.35
N LYS A 122 2.09 -19.72 14.15
CA LYS A 122 3.29 -20.37 14.71
C LYS A 122 4.56 -19.71 14.21
N TYR A 123 4.65 -19.35 12.93
CA TYR A 123 5.84 -18.69 12.38
C TYR A 123 6.06 -17.30 13.00
N VAL A 124 5.00 -16.49 13.11
CA VAL A 124 5.06 -15.11 13.63
C VAL A 124 5.32 -15.06 15.13
N PHE A 125 4.72 -15.96 15.92
CA PHE A 125 4.80 -15.93 17.38
C PHE A 125 5.82 -16.90 17.97
N ASN A 126 6.22 -17.96 17.25
CA ASN A 126 7.27 -18.89 17.70
C ASN A 126 8.64 -18.64 17.04
N GLY A 127 8.78 -17.62 16.19
CA GLY A 127 10.04 -17.17 15.59
C GLY A 127 11.09 -16.64 16.59
N SER A 128 10.83 -16.72 17.90
CA SER A 128 11.67 -16.27 19.01
C SER A 128 13.04 -16.96 19.13
N GLU A 129 13.40 -17.89 18.25
CA GLU A 129 14.75 -18.49 18.23
C GLU A 129 15.70 -17.90 17.18
N ASN A 130 15.21 -17.11 16.22
CA ASN A 130 16.08 -16.38 15.28
C ASN A 130 15.45 -15.03 14.90
N ASN A 131 15.65 -14.03 15.78
CA ASN A 131 15.47 -12.60 15.54
C ASN A 131 14.20 -12.17 14.82
N MET A 132 13.12 -12.02 15.59
CA MET A 132 11.97 -11.20 15.20
C MET A 132 11.83 -10.07 16.23
N ILE A 133 12.34 -8.89 15.90
CA ILE A 133 12.00 -7.63 16.56
C ILE A 133 11.22 -6.84 15.52
N ILE A 134 9.93 -6.64 15.76
CA ILE A 134 9.13 -5.60 15.09
C ILE A 134 9.52 -4.26 15.73
#